data_AF-A0A7X7EXN7-F1
#
_entry.id   AF-A0A7X7EXN7-F1
#
_cell.length_a   1.000
_cell.length_b   1.000
_cell.length_c   1.000
_cell.angle_alpha   90.00
_cell.angle_beta   90.00
_cell.angle_gamma   90.00
#
_symmetry.space_group_name_H-M   'P 1'
#
loop_
_entity.id
_entity.type
_entity.pdbx_description
1 polymer ?
#
loop_
_entity_poly.entity_id
_entity_poly.type
_entity_poly.pdbx_seq_one_letter_code
_entity_poly.pdbx_strand_id
1 'polypeptide(L)'
;MKQIIVRGENIVNVPNFISLYRLLVFPVILYMALTGRENWFVILLCISLVSDILDGNIARIFKLQTHFGAALDNLADICTIAMALLGMFIFKWTEISPHAWILYIFLAIFILSYIIAFIRFRKIPGLHLYSAVSAGYAQ
;
A
#
# COMPACT_ATOMS: atom_id res chain seq x y z
N MET A 1 18.48 21.07 11.37
CA MET A 1 17.92 20.00 10.51
C MET A 1 18.42 20.20 9.09
N LYS A 2 19.09 19.19 8.50
CA LYS A 2 19.59 19.25 7.11
C LYS A 2 18.40 19.27 6.16
N GLN A 3 18.24 20.34 5.38
CA GLN A 3 17.25 20.38 4.30
C GLN A 3 17.85 19.71 3.08
N ILE A 4 17.27 18.57 2.69
CA ILE A 4 17.55 17.98 1.38
C ILE A 4 16.38 18.44 0.51
N ILE A 5 16.68 19.16 -0.58
CA ILE A 5 15.69 19.74 -1.47
C ILE A 5 15.72 18.93 -2.77
N VAL A 6 14.62 18.26 -3.10
CA VAL A 6 14.43 17.58 -4.39
C VAL A 6 13.23 18.23 -5.07
N ARG A 7 13.41 18.71 -6.31
CA ARG A 7 12.40 19.46 -7.08
C ARG A 7 11.81 20.68 -6.35
N GLY A 8 12.58 21.34 -5.47
CA GLY A 8 12.16 22.55 -4.77
C GLY A 8 11.35 22.31 -3.48
N GLU A 9 11.14 21.04 -3.10
CA GLU A 9 10.41 20.68 -1.88
C GLU A 9 11.38 20.14 -0.82
N ASN A 10 11.17 20.52 0.44
CA ASN A 10 11.91 19.95 1.56
C ASN A 10 11.37 18.54 1.85
N ILE A 11 12.20 17.54 1.61
CA ILE A 11 11.82 16.12 1.66
C ILE A 11 12.04 15.52 3.06
N VAL A 12 12.71 16.26 3.96
CA VAL A 12 13.03 15.82 5.32
C VAL A 12 11.88 16.19 6.26
N ASN A 13 10.77 15.47 6.11
CA ASN A 13 9.57 15.63 6.93
C ASN A 13 9.21 14.30 7.60
N VAL A 14 8.56 14.36 8.76
CA VAL A 14 8.12 13.19 9.53
C VAL A 14 7.35 12.17 8.67
N PRO A 15 6.37 12.57 7.82
CA PRO A 15 5.63 11.60 7.01
C PRO A 15 6.51 10.85 6.01
N ASN A 16 7.42 11.55 5.32
CA ASN A 16 8.30 10.93 4.34
C ASN A 16 9.29 9.94 4.98
N PHE A 17 9.68 10.16 6.23
CA PHE A 17 10.49 9.20 6.97
C PHE A 17 9.69 7.94 7.34
N ILE A 18 8.40 8.07 7.65
CA ILE A 18 7.51 6.94 7.93
C ILE A 18 7.28 6.12 6.66
N SER A 19 6.97 6.75 5.52
CA SER A 19 6.81 6.03 4.25
C SER A 19 8.12 5.33 3.81
N LEU A 20 9.28 5.97 4.05
CA LEU A 20 10.59 5.34 3.81
C LEU A 20 10.82 4.14 4.75
N TYR A 21 10.46 4.27 6.02
CA TYR A 21 10.52 3.17 6.97
C TYR A 21 9.68 1.98 6.51
N ARG A 22 8.44 2.19 6.03
CA ARG A 22 7.61 1.10 5.49
C ARG A 22 8.29 0.38 4.33
N LEU A 23 8.90 1.13 3.41
CA LEU A 23 9.65 0.55 2.29
C LEU A 23 10.85 -0.28 2.76
N LEU A 24 11.53 0.12 3.84
CA LEU A 24 12.64 -0.64 4.43
C LEU A 24 12.18 -1.85 5.24
N VAL A 25 10.98 -1.81 5.83
CA VAL A 25 10.39 -2.92 6.58
C VAL A 25 9.81 -4.00 5.66
N PHE A 26 9.40 -3.63 4.44
CA PHE A 26 8.93 -4.56 3.40
C PHE A 26 9.80 -5.84 3.25
N PRO A 27 11.12 -5.78 3.02
CA PRO A 27 11.94 -6.98 2.89
C PRO A 27 11.98 -7.83 4.17
N VAL A 28 11.83 -7.22 5.35
CA VAL A 28 11.77 -7.93 6.63
C VAL A 28 10.46 -8.71 6.74
N ILE A 29 9.33 -8.09 6.39
CA ILE A 29 8.03 -8.76 6.37
C ILE A 29 8.04 -9.91 5.35
N LEU A 30 8.59 -9.68 4.15
CA LEU A 30 8.73 -10.72 3.13
C LEU A 30 9.58 -11.90 3.64
N TYR A 31 10.68 -11.62 4.34
CA TYR A 31 11.50 -12.67 4.96
C TYR A 31 10.72 -13.47 6.01
N MET A 32 9.88 -12.82 6.83
CA MET A 32 9.02 -13.53 7.80
C MET A 32 7.97 -14.41 7.11
N ALA A 33 7.43 -13.96 5.97
CA ALA A 33 6.52 -14.77 5.15
C ALA A 33 7.22 -16.03 4.61
N LEU A 34 8.42 -15.87 4.04
CA LEU A 34 9.18 -16.96 3.44
C LEU A 34 9.73 -17.95 4.48
N THR A 35 9.99 -17.50 5.70
CA THR A 35 10.43 -18.37 6.81
C THR A 35 9.27 -19.05 7.55
N GLY A 36 8.03 -18.87 7.09
CA GLY A 36 6.85 -19.51 7.67
C GLY A 36 6.43 -18.95 9.03
N ARG A 37 6.93 -17.78 9.44
CA ARG A 37 6.62 -17.16 10.74
C ARG A 37 5.35 -16.30 10.66
N GLU A 38 4.20 -16.95 10.52
CA GLU A 38 2.89 -16.29 10.33
C GLU A 38 2.61 -15.19 11.38
N ASN A 39 2.80 -15.48 12.67
CA ASN A 39 2.52 -14.52 13.74
C ASN A 39 3.31 -13.21 13.58
N TRP A 40 4.61 -13.30 13.30
CA TRP A 40 5.46 -12.12 13.13
C TRP A 40 5.15 -11.39 11.82
N PHE A 41 4.85 -12.13 10.75
CA PHE A 41 4.41 -11.56 9.49
C PHE A 41 3.14 -10.71 9.68
N VAL A 42 2.10 -11.26 10.34
CA VAL A 42 0.84 -10.56 10.57
C VAL A 42 1.05 -9.33 11.45
N ILE A 43 1.82 -9.44 12.54
CA ILE A 43 2.09 -8.30 13.44
C ILE A 43 2.78 -7.16 12.67
N LEU A 44 3.83 -7.46 11.90
CA LEU A 44 4.56 -6.43 11.16
C LEU A 44 3.70 -5.84 10.04
N LEU A 45 2.86 -6.64 9.37
CA LEU A 45 1.92 -6.17 8.37
C LEU A 45 0.88 -5.21 8.98
N CYS A 46 0.30 -5.55 10.14
CA CYS A 46 -0.61 -4.68 10.88
C CYS A 46 0.06 -3.37 11.31
N ILE A 47 1.31 -3.44 11.80
CA ILE A 47 2.08 -2.23 12.15
C ILE A 47 2.28 -1.35 10.90
N SER A 48 2.55 -1.94 9.74
CA SER A 48 2.70 -1.21 8.48
C SER A 48 1.42 -0.48 8.09
N LEU A 49 0.26 -1.14 8.19
CA LEU A 49 -1.06 -0.54 7.90
C LEU A 49 -1.40 0.61 8.86
N VAL A 50 -1.17 0.41 10.17
CA VAL A 50 -1.39 1.48 11.16
C VAL A 50 -0.46 2.67 10.90
N SER A 51 0.79 2.40 10.50
CA SER A 51 1.75 3.46 10.18
C SER A 51 1.30 4.32 8.98
N ASP A 52 0.59 3.73 8.02
CA ASP A 52 0.04 4.41 6.84
C ASP A 52 -1.12 5.37 7.15
N ILE A 53 -1.99 4.96 8.05
CA ILE A 53 -3.05 5.85 8.52
C ILE A 53 -2.45 7.03 9.28
N LEU A 54 -1.40 6.78 10.07
CA LEU A 54 -0.74 7.79 10.89
C LEU A 54 0.04 8.80 10.06
N ASP A 55 0.90 8.37 9.13
CA ASP A 55 1.69 9.32 8.32
C ASP A 55 0.82 10.11 7.34
N GLY A 56 -0.21 9.49 6.76
CA GLY A 56 -1.21 10.15 5.93
C GLY A 56 -2.01 11.23 6.68
N ASN A 57 -2.36 10.97 7.95
CA ASN A 57 -3.02 11.96 8.81
C ASN A 57 -2.07 13.09 9.23
N ILE A 58 -0.83 12.76 9.63
CA ILE A 58 0.19 13.75 10.00
C ILE A 58 0.50 14.65 8.79
N ALA A 59 0.69 14.10 7.60
CA ALA A 59 0.96 14.89 6.39
C ALA A 59 -0.15 15.90 6.08
N ARG A 60 -1.41 15.53 6.33
CA ARG A 60 -2.58 16.41 6.13
C ARG A 60 -2.71 17.49 7.19
N ILE A 61 -2.59 17.13 8.47
CA ILE A 61 -2.71 18.10 9.58
C ILE A 61 -1.61 19.16 9.50
N PHE A 62 -0.38 18.73 9.23
CA PHE A 62 0.77 19.64 9.17
C PHE A 62 0.98 20.28 7.78
N LYS A 63 0.14 19.96 6.79
CA LYS A 63 0.27 20.43 5.39
C LYS A 63 1.67 20.19 4.79
N LEU A 64 2.29 19.06 5.15
CA LEU A 64 3.64 18.65 4.73
C LEU A 64 3.62 17.67 3.55
N GLN A 65 2.63 17.80 2.67
CA GLN A 65 2.50 16.96 1.48
C GLN A 65 3.57 17.34 0.46
N THR A 66 4.34 16.36 -0.01
CA THR A 66 5.36 16.55 -1.04
C THR A 66 5.11 15.57 -2.18
N HIS A 67 5.45 15.95 -3.40
CA HIS A 67 5.32 15.07 -4.57
C HIS A 67 6.19 13.82 -4.45
N PHE A 68 7.37 13.95 -3.83
CA PHE A 68 8.25 12.81 -3.57
C PHE A 68 7.65 11.86 -2.52
N GLY A 69 7.17 12.41 -1.40
CA GLY A 69 6.54 11.61 -0.34
C GLY A 69 5.33 10.86 -0.87
N ALA A 70 4.46 11.50 -1.65
CA ALA A 70 3.31 10.84 -2.26
C ALA A 70 3.69 9.70 -3.23
N ALA A 71 4.79 9.83 -3.96
CA ALA A 71 5.28 8.75 -4.83
C ALA A 71 5.85 7.57 -4.03
N LEU A 72 6.55 7.86 -2.92
CA LEU A 72 7.10 6.86 -2.01
C LEU A 72 6.01 6.09 -1.25
N ASP A 73 5.01 6.83 -0.78
CA ASP A 73 3.79 6.33 -0.12
C ASP A 73 3.06 5.33 -1.03
N ASN A 74 2.74 5.74 -2.26
CA ASN A 74 2.11 4.87 -3.25
C ASN A 74 2.92 3.59 -3.54
N LEU A 75 4.26 3.67 -3.55
CA LEU A 75 5.12 2.49 -3.71
C LEU A 75 5.03 1.56 -2.48
N ALA A 76 5.06 2.12 -1.27
CA ALA A 76 4.95 1.37 -0.03
C ALA A 76 3.56 0.71 0.12
N ASP A 77 2.51 1.34 -0.38
CA ASP A 77 1.15 0.79 -0.36
C ASP A 77 1.01 -0.41 -1.30
N ILE A 78 1.53 -0.30 -2.52
CA ILE A 78 1.59 -1.43 -3.47
C ILE A 78 2.34 -2.61 -2.85
N CYS A 79 3.48 -2.33 -2.19
CA CYS A 79 4.25 -3.31 -1.45
C CYS A 79 3.44 -3.98 -0.32
N THR A 80 2.69 -3.19 0.45
CA THR A 80 1.85 -3.69 1.56
C THR A 80 0.72 -4.59 1.06
N ILE A 81 0.02 -4.18 0.00
CA ILE A 81 -1.02 -4.99 -0.65
C ILE A 81 -0.43 -6.29 -1.21
N ALA A 82 0.73 -6.21 -1.87
CA ALA A 82 1.41 -7.39 -2.40
C ALA A 82 1.77 -8.38 -1.29
N MET A 83 2.26 -7.89 -0.14
CA MET A 83 2.54 -8.76 1.02
C MET A 83 1.27 -9.38 1.59
N ALA A 84 0.19 -8.61 1.75
CA ALA A 84 -1.08 -9.13 2.23
C ALA A 84 -1.60 -10.29 1.35
N LEU A 85 -1.53 -10.12 0.02
CA LEU A 85 -1.85 -11.18 -0.93
C LEU A 85 -0.91 -12.38 -0.78
N LEU A 86 0.41 -12.16 -0.73
CA LEU A 86 1.38 -13.24 -0.56
C LEU A 86 1.16 -14.04 0.74
N GLY A 87 0.92 -13.36 1.87
CA GLY A 87 0.61 -14.00 3.14
C GLY A 87 -0.66 -14.85 3.05
N MET A 88 -1.69 -14.34 2.37
CA MET A 88 -2.93 -15.08 2.10
C MET A 88 -2.67 -16.37 1.29
N PHE A 89 -1.82 -16.30 0.25
CA PHE A 89 -1.44 -17.46 -0.56
C PHE A 89 -0.50 -18.45 0.18
N ILE A 90 0.37 -17.99 1.07
CA ILE A 90 1.34 -18.87 1.75
C ILE A 90 0.69 -19.57 2.96
N PHE A 91 -0.04 -18.82 3.79
CA PHE A 91 -0.53 -19.32 5.08
C PHE A 91 -1.96 -19.84 5.04
N LYS A 92 -2.82 -19.29 4.16
CA LYS A 92 -4.26 -19.56 4.17
C LYS A 92 -4.79 -20.26 2.92
N TRP A 93 -3.91 -20.70 2.02
CA TRP A 93 -4.31 -21.33 0.76
C TRP A 93 -5.17 -22.59 0.94
N THR A 94 -4.89 -23.42 1.94
CA THR A 94 -5.67 -24.63 2.23
C THR A 94 -7.12 -24.33 2.59
N GLU A 95 -7.37 -23.23 3.31
CA GLU A 95 -8.71 -22.77 3.67
C GLU A 95 -9.40 -22.03 2.52
N ILE A 96 -8.63 -21.33 1.67
CA ILE A 96 -9.14 -20.50 0.58
C ILE A 96 -9.43 -21.32 -0.69
N SER A 97 -8.66 -22.39 -0.95
CA SER A 97 -8.76 -23.21 -2.16
C SER A 97 -10.20 -23.61 -2.54
N PRO A 98 -11.09 -24.02 -1.60
CA PRO A 98 -12.48 -24.35 -1.93
C PRO A 98 -13.31 -23.17 -2.44
N HIS A 99 -12.98 -21.94 -2.00
CA HIS A 99 -13.70 -20.70 -2.33
C HIS A 99 -12.89 -19.76 -3.25
N ALA A 100 -11.75 -20.22 -3.76
CA ALA A 100 -10.83 -19.42 -4.59
C ALA A 100 -11.49 -18.90 -5.87
N TRP A 101 -12.56 -19.54 -6.34
CA TRP A 101 -13.36 -19.05 -7.48
C TRP A 101 -13.91 -17.63 -7.26
N ILE A 102 -14.29 -17.27 -6.03
CA ILE A 102 -14.75 -15.92 -5.69
C ILE A 102 -13.59 -14.92 -5.84
N LEU A 103 -12.41 -15.28 -5.35
CA LEU A 103 -11.19 -14.47 -5.48
C LEU A 103 -10.85 -14.25 -6.95
N TYR A 104 -10.90 -15.29 -7.79
CA TYR A 104 -10.63 -15.18 -9.22
C TYR A 104 -11.65 -14.32 -9.95
N ILE A 105 -12.94 -14.44 -9.63
CA ILE A 105 -13.98 -13.57 -10.21
C ILE A 105 -13.74 -12.12 -9.80
N PHE A 106 -13.47 -11.85 -8.53
CA PHE A 106 -13.16 -10.51 -8.04
C PHE A 106 -11.95 -9.92 -8.77
N LEU A 107 -10.85 -10.68 -8.86
CA LEU A 107 -9.63 -10.24 -9.54
C LEU A 107 -9.86 -10.02 -11.04
N ALA A 108 -10.64 -10.88 -11.70
CA ALA A 108 -10.99 -10.76 -13.10
C ALA A 108 -11.82 -9.49 -13.38
N ILE A 109 -12.83 -9.21 -12.55
CA ILE A 109 -13.63 -7.97 -12.66
C ILE A 109 -12.77 -6.74 -12.42
N PHE A 110 -11.87 -6.79 -11.42
CA PHE A 110 -10.96 -5.70 -11.11
C PHE A 110 -10.01 -5.38 -12.28
N ILE A 111 -9.37 -6.41 -12.84
CA ILE A 111 -8.50 -6.29 -14.02
C ILE A 111 -9.28 -5.79 -15.23
N LEU A 112 -10.46 -6.35 -15.50
CA LEU A 112 -11.32 -5.95 -16.62
C LEU A 112 -11.71 -4.47 -16.51
N SER A 113 -12.07 -4.00 -15.31
CA SER A 113 -12.37 -2.59 -15.05
C SER A 113 -11.18 -1.70 -15.40
N TYR A 114 -9.97 -2.09 -14.98
CA TYR A 114 -8.74 -1.37 -15.30
C TYR A 114 -8.44 -1.36 -16.81
N ILE A 115 -8.61 -2.50 -17.49
CA ILE A 115 -8.42 -2.63 -18.95
C ILE A 115 -9.40 -1.74 -19.71
N ILE A 116 -10.70 -1.80 -19.39
CA ILE A 116 -11.73 -0.99 -20.05
C ILE A 116 -11.42 0.49 -19.87
N ALA A 117 -11.04 0.90 -18.66
CA ALA A 117 -10.72 2.28 -18.39
C ALA A 117 -9.42 2.73 -19.10
N PHE A 118 -8.42 1.85 -19.20
CA PHE A 118 -7.20 2.10 -19.97
C PHE A 118 -7.49 2.25 -21.47
N ILE A 119 -8.31 1.37 -22.05
CA ILE A 119 -8.71 1.45 -23.48
C ILE A 119 -9.51 2.72 -23.76
N ARG A 120 -10.45 3.08 -22.88
CA ARG A 120 -11.35 4.22 -23.07
C ARG A 120 -10.67 5.57 -22.88
N PHE A 121 -9.79 5.69 -21.89
CA PHE A 121 -9.20 6.98 -21.50
C PHE A 121 -7.72 7.13 -21.88
N ARG A 122 -7.05 6.04 -22.32
CA ARG A 122 -5.59 5.97 -22.54
C ARG A 122 -4.76 6.52 -21.38
N LYS A 123 -5.37 6.57 -20.19
CA LYS A 123 -4.80 7.05 -18.94
C LYS A 123 -5.20 6.07 -17.86
N ILE A 124 -4.29 5.87 -16.91
CA ILE A 124 -4.61 5.14 -15.69
C ILE A 124 -5.71 5.94 -14.97
N PRO A 125 -6.85 5.32 -14.60
CA PRO A 125 -7.96 6.04 -14.01
C PRO A 125 -7.52 6.59 -12.65
N GLY A 126 -7.35 7.92 -12.56
CA GLY A 126 -7.26 8.60 -11.27
C GLY A 126 -8.66 8.62 -10.66
N LEU A 127 -8.97 7.64 -9.83
CA LEU A 127 -10.22 7.61 -9.06
C LEU A 127 -10.17 8.69 -7.96
N HIS A 128 -10.25 9.97 -8.33
CA HIS A 128 -10.54 11.06 -7.40
C HIS A 128 -12.02 11.07 -6.97
N LEU A 129 -12.63 9.88 -6.83
CA LEU A 129 -13.98 9.73 -6.31
C LEU A 129 -13.91 9.80 -4.79
N TYR A 130 -14.86 10.50 -4.17
CA TYR A 130 -15.00 10.53 -2.71
C TYR A 130 -15.13 9.11 -2.11
N SER A 131 -15.62 8.13 -2.87
CA SER A 131 -15.66 6.71 -2.49
C SER A 131 -14.28 6.07 -2.40
N ALA A 132 -13.33 6.44 -3.26
CA ALA A 132 -11.94 5.96 -3.20
C ALA A 132 -11.21 6.58 -2.00
N VAL A 133 -11.49 7.85 -1.70
CA VAL A 133 -10.96 8.53 -0.51
C VAL A 133 -11.50 7.89 0.77
N SER A 134 -12.80 7.56 0.81
CA SER A 134 -13.42 6.88 1.95
C SER A 134 -12.98 5.42 2.09
N ALA A 135 -12.76 4.71 0.99
CA ALA A 135 -12.12 3.40 1.02
C ALA A 135 -10.71 3.45 1.60
N GLY A 136 -9.92 4.47 1.26
CA GLY A 136 -8.60 4.69 1.87
C GLY A 136 -8.63 4.97 3.38
N TYR A 137 -9.72 5.51 3.93
CA TYR A 137 -9.90 5.63 5.38
C TYR A 137 -10.38 4.35 6.06
N ALA A 138 -10.93 3.40 5.30
CA ALA A 138 -11.52 2.17 5.81
C ALA A 138 -10.58 0.95 5.68
N GLN A 139 -9.44 1.12 5.01
CA GLN A 139 -8.35 0.14 4.89
C GLN A 139 -7.63 -0.05 6.23
#